data_AF-A0A2I0KGK4-F1
#
_entry.id   AF-A0A2I0KGK4-F1
#
_cell.length_a   1.000
_cell.length_b   1.000
_cell.length_c   1.000
_cell.angle_alpha   90.00
_cell.angle_beta   90.00
_cell.angle_gamma   90.00
#
_symmetry.space_group_name_H-M   'P 1'
#
loop_
_entity.id
_entity.type
_entity.pdbx_description
1 polymer ?
#
loop_
_entity_poly.entity_id
_entity_poly.type
_entity_poly.pdbx_seq_one_letter_code
_entity_poly.pdbx_strand_id
1 'polypeptide(L)'
;VILGEESFSSTANMSVAIRLARPALVFNSEAILALYQGNVKFAQGLQIYLQSRDHFNLKSEFQHGSGKITVDCLENQPAVTLVSGHHVFLTMGDSYTKKRSA
;
A
#
# COMPACT_ATOMS: atom_id res chain seq x y z
N VAL A 1 8.24 -6.65 -4.66
CA VAL A 1 9.26 -7.40 -5.45
C VAL A 1 8.55 -8.11 -6.61
N ILE A 2 8.93 -7.82 -7.85
CA ILE A 2 8.46 -8.58 -9.03
C ILE A 2 9.35 -9.82 -9.17
N LEU A 3 8.72 -10.99 -9.26
CA LEU A 3 9.37 -12.28 -9.44
C LEU A 3 9.48 -12.65 -10.93
N GLY A 4 8.53 -12.18 -11.73
CA GLY A 4 8.52 -12.38 -13.17
C GLY A 4 7.52 -11.44 -13.85
N GLU A 5 7.79 -11.13 -15.11
CA GLU A 5 6.91 -10.33 -15.96
C GLU A 5 6.92 -10.94 -17.36
N GLU A 6 5.73 -11.11 -17.94
CA GLU A 6 5.57 -11.56 -19.32
C GLU A 6 4.56 -10.65 -20.02
N SER A 7 4.90 -10.20 -21.23
CA SER A 7 4.07 -9.29 -22.01
C SER A 7 3.63 -9.94 -23.31
N PHE A 8 2.34 -9.86 -23.59
CA PHE A 8 1.70 -10.38 -24.78
C PHE A 8 1.20 -9.20 -25.62
N SER A 9 1.56 -9.20 -26.90
CA SER A 9 1.03 -8.26 -27.88
C SER A 9 0.11 -9.01 -28.84
N SER A 10 -1.14 -8.55 -28.96
CA SER A 10 -2.14 -9.10 -29.88
C SER A 10 -2.18 -8.28 -31.16
N THR A 11 -2.53 -8.94 -32.27
CA THR A 11 -2.75 -8.32 -33.58
C THR A 11 -3.87 -7.28 -33.59
N ALA A 12 -4.71 -7.25 -32.55
CA ALA A 12 -5.80 -6.28 -32.38
C ALA A 12 -5.39 -4.97 -31.68
N ASN A 13 -4.12 -4.58 -31.71
CA ASN A 13 -3.55 -3.42 -30.97
C ASN A 13 -3.76 -3.47 -29.44
N MET A 14 -4.02 -4.65 -28.88
CA MET A 14 -4.10 -4.84 -27.43
C MET A 14 -2.80 -5.45 -26.92
N SER A 15 -2.28 -4.90 -25.83
CA SER A 15 -1.14 -5.48 -25.11
C SER A 15 -1.49 -5.72 -23.65
N VAL A 16 -1.14 -6.90 -23.16
CA VAL A 16 -1.36 -7.35 -21.78
C VAL A 16 -0.01 -7.72 -21.17
N ALA A 17 0.23 -7.32 -19.92
CA ALA A 17 1.40 -7.73 -19.15
C ALA A 17 0.95 -8.47 -17.88
N ILE A 18 1.44 -9.69 -17.70
CA ILE A 18 1.22 -10.53 -16.52
C ILE A 18 2.46 -10.39 -15.63
N ARG A 19 2.25 -10.02 -14.37
CA ARG A 19 3.34 -9.85 -13.38
C ARG A 19 3.11 -10.75 -12.19
N LEU A 20 4.07 -11.64 -11.92
CA LEU A 20 4.14 -12.37 -10.67
C LEU A 20 4.93 -11.52 -9.67
N ALA A 21 4.32 -11.17 -8.54
CA ALA A 21 4.96 -10.37 -7.51
C ALA A 21 4.68 -10.95 -6.12
N ARG A 22 5.63 -10.79 -5.20
CA ARG A 22 5.37 -11.09 -3.79
C ARG A 22 4.34 -10.09 -3.24
N PRO A 23 3.34 -10.55 -2.44
CA PRO A 23 2.53 -9.66 -1.64
C PRO A 23 3.45 -8.81 -0.78
N ALA A 24 3.34 -7.49 -0.93
CA ALA A 24 4.17 -6.54 -0.23
C ALA A 24 3.38 -5.25 -0.09
N LEU A 25 3.48 -4.64 1.10
CA LEU A 25 2.96 -3.31 1.33
C LEU A 25 3.82 -2.31 0.54
N VAL A 26 3.15 -1.45 -0.21
CA VAL A 26 3.78 -0.28 -0.83
C VAL A 26 3.25 0.96 -0.12
N PHE A 27 4.15 1.81 0.35
CA PHE A 27 3.77 3.02 1.07
C PHE A 27 3.84 4.24 0.16
N ASN A 28 2.84 5.11 0.28
CA ASN A 28 2.94 6.48 -0.19
C ASN A 28 3.57 7.31 0.92
N SER A 29 4.90 7.43 0.88
CA SER A 29 5.67 8.10 1.94
C SER A 29 5.24 9.55 2.15
N GLU A 30 4.89 10.28 1.09
CA GLU A 30 4.42 11.67 1.21
C GLU A 30 3.07 11.78 1.92
N ALA A 31 2.10 10.93 1.55
CA ALA A 31 0.79 10.91 2.21
C ALA A 31 0.90 10.47 3.68
N ILE A 32 1.75 9.48 3.98
CA ILE A 32 2.00 9.07 5.37
C ILE A 32 2.69 10.19 6.17
N LEU A 33 3.64 10.89 5.56
CA LEU A 33 4.32 12.01 6.22
C LEU A 33 3.34 13.16 6.51
N ALA A 34 2.39 13.41 5.61
CA ALA A 34 1.35 14.42 5.79
C ALA A 34 0.41 14.11 6.98
N LEU A 35 0.14 12.83 7.27
CA LEU A 35 -0.65 12.43 8.46
C LEU A 35 -0.04 12.94 9.78
N TYR A 36 1.28 13.09 9.82
CA TYR A 36 2.01 13.55 11.00
C TYR A 36 2.62 14.95 10.84
N GLN A 37 2.08 15.77 9.95
CA GLN A 37 2.53 17.15 9.73
C GLN A 37 4.04 17.27 9.48
N GLY A 38 4.64 16.30 8.77
CA GLY A 38 6.08 16.32 8.51
C GLY A 38 6.94 15.60 9.56
N ASN A 39 6.37 15.02 10.61
CA ASN A 39 7.15 14.27 11.59
C ASN A 39 7.60 12.91 11.03
N VAL A 40 8.84 12.88 10.54
CA VAL A 40 9.47 11.70 9.94
C VAL A 40 9.56 10.52 10.90
N LYS A 41 9.78 10.75 12.20
CA LYS A 41 9.89 9.66 13.19
C LYS A 41 8.56 8.92 13.34
N PHE A 42 7.45 9.65 13.41
CA PHE A 42 6.11 9.04 13.50
C PHE A 42 5.73 8.31 12.21
N ALA A 43 6.04 8.91 11.05
CA ALA A 43 5.84 8.25 9.77
C ALA A 43 6.61 6.92 9.66
N GLN A 44 7.89 6.91 10.08
CA GLN A 44 8.71 5.70 10.11
C GLN A 44 8.19 4.67 11.11
N GLY A 45 7.81 5.10 12.32
CA GLY A 45 7.19 4.23 13.33
C GLY A 45 5.93 3.53 12.80
N LEU A 46 5.08 4.28 12.09
CA LEU A 46 3.89 3.72 11.45
C LEU A 46 4.25 2.71 10.34
N GLN A 47 5.22 3.02 9.49
CA GLN A 47 5.66 2.10 8.43
C GLN A 47 6.21 0.79 9.00
N ILE A 48 7.05 0.87 10.05
CA ILE A 48 7.61 -0.30 10.74
C ILE A 48 6.49 -1.13 11.35
N TYR A 49 5.53 -0.49 12.03
CA TYR A 49 4.37 -1.17 12.58
C TYR A 49 3.56 -1.90 11.51
N LEU A 50 3.24 -1.24 10.39
CA LEU A 50 2.48 -1.89 9.32
C LEU A 50 3.26 -3.06 8.67
N GLN A 51 4.59 -2.95 8.57
CA GLN A 51 5.44 -4.02 8.05
C GLN A 51 5.57 -5.22 9.00
N SER A 52 5.40 -5.02 10.31
CA SER A 52 5.44 -6.10 11.30
C SER A 52 4.13 -6.87 11.41
N ARG A 53 3.02 -6.32 10.88
CA ARG A 53 1.71 -6.98 10.86
C ARG A 53 1.70 -8.14 9.87
N ASP A 54 0.93 -9.16 10.21
CA ASP A 54 0.57 -10.20 9.24
C ASP A 54 -0.22 -9.57 8.07
N HIS A 55 0.20 -9.91 6.85
CA HIS A 55 -0.33 -9.30 5.63
C HIS A 55 -1.79 -9.68 5.36
N PHE A 56 -2.17 -10.92 5.67
CA PHE A 56 -3.53 -11.40 5.44
C PHE A 56 -4.50 -10.73 6.40
N ASN A 57 -4.15 -10.67 7.68
CA ASN A 57 -4.94 -9.99 8.71
C ASN A 57 -5.08 -8.50 8.39
N LEU A 58 -3.98 -7.81 8.08
CA LEU A 58 -4.02 -6.40 7.74
C LEU A 58 -4.93 -6.14 6.53
N LYS A 59 -4.87 -6.98 5.50
CA LYS A 59 -5.77 -6.90 4.34
C LYS A 59 -7.24 -7.09 4.73
N SER A 60 -7.53 -8.08 5.57
CA SER A 60 -8.88 -8.32 6.09
C SER A 60 -9.40 -7.12 6.88
N GLU A 61 -8.57 -6.49 7.72
CA GLU A 61 -8.94 -5.29 8.49
C GLU A 61 -9.31 -4.13 7.57
N PHE A 62 -8.51 -3.85 6.54
CA PHE A 62 -8.85 -2.84 5.54
C PHE A 62 -10.16 -3.17 4.81
N GLN A 63 -10.44 -4.44 4.51
CA GLN A 63 -11.69 -4.85 3.86
C GLN A 63 -12.90 -4.62 4.76
N HIS A 64 -12.84 -5.05 6.02
CA HIS A 64 -13.90 -4.83 7.01
C HIS A 64 -14.13 -3.34 7.27
N GLY A 65 -13.07 -2.54 7.28
CA GLY A 65 -13.11 -1.09 7.46
C GLY A 65 -13.43 -0.29 6.19
N SER A 66 -13.97 -0.91 5.13
CA SER A 66 -14.31 -0.23 3.87
C SER A 66 -13.13 0.54 3.25
N GLY A 67 -11.96 -0.09 3.24
CA GLY A 67 -10.71 0.47 2.74
C GLY A 67 -9.95 1.34 3.74
N LYS A 68 -10.36 1.39 5.01
CA LYS A 68 -9.72 2.22 6.05
C LYS A 68 -9.41 1.40 7.31
N ILE A 69 -8.35 1.80 8.02
CA ILE A 69 -8.06 1.33 9.38
C ILE A 69 -7.59 2.51 10.22
N THR A 70 -7.84 2.48 11.52
CA THR A 70 -7.26 3.44 12.47
C THR A 70 -6.17 2.75 13.27
N VAL A 71 -5.01 3.40 13.37
CA VAL A 71 -3.89 2.95 14.20
C VAL A 71 -3.77 3.92 15.36
N ASP A 72 -4.11 3.46 16.56
CA ASP A 72 -4.13 4.21 17.81
C ASP A 72 -3.28 3.57 18.92
N CYS A 73 -2.65 2.43 18.62
CA CYS A 73 -1.90 1.63 19.59
C CYS A 73 -0.40 1.95 19.64
N LEU A 74 0.07 2.97 18.91
CA LEU A 74 1.48 3.36 18.87
C LEU A 74 1.80 4.30 20.03
N GLU A 75 2.74 3.91 20.88
CA GLU A 75 3.13 4.69 22.04
C GLU A 75 3.71 6.05 21.63
N ASN A 76 3.31 7.11 22.32
CA ASN A 76 3.79 8.48 22.09
C ASN A 76 3.55 9.03 20.67
N GLN A 77 2.60 8.43 19.94
CA GLN A 77 2.27 8.79 18.56
C GLN A 77 0.76 9.01 18.44
N PRO A 78 0.30 10.09 17.78
CA PRO A 78 -1.13 10.35 17.65
C PRO A 78 -1.81 9.29 16.78
N ALA A 79 -3.08 9.02 17.09
CA ALA A 79 -3.88 8.10 16.30
C ALA A 79 -4.07 8.63 14.87
N VAL A 80 -3.97 7.75 13.88
CA VAL A 80 -4.18 8.11 12.47
C VAL A 80 -5.05 7.09 11.75
N THR A 81 -5.87 7.58 10.82
CA THR A 81 -6.65 6.73 9.92
C THR A 81 -5.93 6.59 8.58
N LEU A 82 -5.58 5.35 8.25
CA LEU A 82 -5.01 4.97 6.97
C LEU A 82 -6.11 4.62 5.98
N VAL A 83 -5.80 4.83 4.70
CA VAL A 83 -6.71 4.57 3.58
C VAL A 83 -5.93 3.77 2.54
N SER A 84 -6.44 2.59 2.20
CA SER A 84 -5.90 1.74 1.13
C SER A 84 -6.00 2.47 -0.21
N GLY A 85 -4.95 2.42 -1.02
CA GLY A 85 -4.86 3.12 -2.31
C GLY A 85 -4.45 4.59 -2.22
N HIS A 86 -4.37 5.17 -1.01
CA HIS A 86 -3.86 6.52 -0.80
C HIS A 86 -2.59 6.53 0.05
N HIS A 87 -2.64 5.96 1.27
CA HIS A 87 -1.52 5.90 2.19
C HIS A 87 -0.69 4.62 2.02
N VAL A 88 -1.39 3.49 1.85
CA VAL A 88 -0.78 2.17 1.69
C VAL A 88 -1.47 1.42 0.56
N PHE A 89 -0.71 0.62 -0.18
CA PHE A 89 -1.21 -0.32 -1.16
C PHE A 89 -0.90 -1.73 -0.67
N LEU A 90 -1.94 -2.56 -0.57
CA LEU A 90 -1.84 -3.91 -0.05
C LEU A 90 -1.22 -4.88 -1.07
N THR A 91 -1.27 -4.54 -2.35
CA THR A 91 -0.55 -5.29 -3.38
C THR A 91 0.21 -4.35 -4.31
N MET A 92 1.28 -4.88 -4.93
CA MET A 92 2.00 -4.17 -5.99
C MET A 92 1.07 -3.83 -7.17
N GLY A 93 0.09 -4.69 -7.46
CA GLY A 93 -0.90 -4.48 -8.52
C GLY A 93 -1.71 -3.20 -8.32
N ASP A 94 -2.20 -2.96 -7.10
CA ASP A 94 -2.98 -1.76 -6.76
C ASP A 94 -2.18 -0.47 -6.98
N SER A 95 -0.87 -0.49 -6.67
CA SER A 95 0.04 0.64 -6.92
C SER A 95 0.23 0.93 -8.41
N TYR A 96 0.39 -0.11 -9.24
CA TYR A 96 0.65 0.04 -10.67
C TYR A 96 -0.56 0.60 -11.43
N THR A 97 -1.77 0.16 -11.11
CA THR A 97 -3.00 0.66 -11.76
C THR A 97 -3.16 2.16 -11.57
N LYS A 98 -2.84 2.68 -10.38
CA LYS A 98 -2.93 4.12 -10.08
C LYS A 98 -1.85 4.95 -10.79
N LYS A 99 -0.63 4.43 -10.93
CA LYS A 99 0.46 5.15 -11.64
C LYS A 99 0.22 5.27 -13.15
N ARG A 100 -0.59 4.38 -13.73
CA ARG A 100 -0.91 4.37 -15.16
C ARG A 100 -2.11 5.27 -15.52
N SER A 101 -2.88 5.71 -14.54
CA SER A 101 -4.01 6.64 -14.70
C SER A 101 -3.63 8.11 -14.43
N ALA A 102 -2.33 8.41 -14.32
CA ALA A 102 -1.78 9.75 -14.12
C ALA A 102 -0.92 10.14 -15.33
#